data_AF-A0A7Y1QQM4-F1
#
_entry.id   AF-A0A7Y1QQM4-F1
#
_cell.length_a   1.000
_cell.length_b   1.000
_cell.length_c   1.000
_cell.angle_alpha   90.00
_cell.angle_beta   90.00
_cell.angle_gamma   90.00
#
_symmetry.space_group_name_H-M   'P 1'
#
loop_
_entity.id
_entity.type
_entity.pdbx_description
1 polymer ?
#
loop_
_entity_poly.entity_id
_entity_poly.type
_entity_poly.pdbx_seq_one_letter_code
_entity_poly.pdbx_strand_id
1 'polypeptide(L)' 'MYATKLTLLLTAIVLYVAGSTFWFFWQVPELLSTGTEQTLVAAFAGTVAWMLLTFGFIIHIIKTARPTAGGGR' A
#
# COMPACT_ATOMS: atom_id res chain seq x y z
N MET A 1 4.97 6.27 24.88
CA MET A 1 4.08 5.39 24.07
C MET A 1 3.57 6.01 22.76
N TYR A 2 3.78 7.32 22.50
CA TYR A 2 3.43 7.96 21.22
C TYR A 2 4.47 7.72 20.13
N ALA A 3 5.76 7.80 20.48
CA ALA A 3 6.88 7.61 19.55
C ALA A 3 6.82 6.26 18.81
N THR A 4 6.63 5.14 19.52
CA THR A 4 6.54 3.81 18.89
C THR A 4 5.42 3.71 17.86
N LYS A 5 4.24 4.29 18.13
CA LYS A 5 3.11 4.29 17.19
C LYS A 5 3.42 5.14 15.96
N LEU A 6 4.04 6.31 16.16
CA LEU A 6 4.49 7.18 15.07
C LEU A 6 5.55 6.48 14.21
N THR A 7 6.55 5.84 14.82
CA THR A 7 7.58 5.09 14.10
C THR A 7 6.98 3.97 13.27
N LEU A 8 6.04 3.19 13.82
CA LEU A 8 5.36 2.14 13.06
C LEU A 8 4.58 2.69 11.87
N LEU A 9 3.87 3.81 12.04
CA LEU A 9 3.16 4.47 10.93
C LEU A 9 4.11 4.94 9.84
N LEU A 10 5.21 5.63 10.22
CA LEU A 10 6.23 6.10 9.28
C LEU A 10 6.88 4.93 8.55
N THR A 11 7.24 3.85 9.26
CA THR A 11 7.76 2.63 8.64
C THR A 11 6.77 2.05 7.64
N ALA A 12 5.48 1.96 7.99
CA ALA A 12 4.46 1.47 7.07
C ALA A 12 4.30 2.36 5.82
N ILE A 13 4.36 3.69 5.99
CA ILE A 13 4.35 4.65 4.86
C ILE A 13 5.56 4.42 3.96
N VAL A 14 6.77 4.31 4.53
CA VAL A 14 8.00 4.10 3.76
C VAL A 14 7.93 2.78 2.99
N LEU A 15 7.49 1.70 3.62
CA LEU A 15 7.32 0.40 2.96
C LEU A 15 6.29 0.46 1.83
N TYR A 16 5.17 1.15 2.05
CA TYR A 16 4.14 1.33 1.02
C TYR A 16 4.68 2.12 -0.18
N VAL A 17 5.40 3.22 0.04
CA VAL A 17 6.00 4.03 -1.03
C VAL A 17 7.09 3.24 -1.76
N ALA A 18 8.00 2.59 -1.03
CA ALA A 18 9.07 1.79 -1.63
C ALA A 18 8.51 0.63 -2.48
N GLY A 19 7.50 -0.09 -1.95
CA GLY A 19 6.81 -1.15 -2.68
C GLY A 19 6.08 -0.64 -3.93
N SER A 20 5.42 0.53 -3.84
CA SER A 20 4.75 1.16 -4.98
C SER A 20 5.75 1.60 -6.06
N THR A 21 6.84 2.24 -5.66
CA THR A 21 7.91 2.65 -6.58
C THR A 21 8.54 1.44 -7.25
N PHE A 22 8.88 0.39 -6.50
CA PHE A 22 9.41 -0.84 -7.06
C PHE A 22 8.41 -1.49 -8.05
N TRP A 23 7.13 -1.52 -7.70
CA TRP A 23 6.09 -2.09 -8.55
C TRP A 23 5.96 -1.34 -9.88
N PHE A 24 5.81 -0.02 -9.87
CA PHE A 24 5.54 0.77 -11.08
C PHE A 24 6.77 1.11 -11.92
N PHE A 25 7.94 1.31 -11.31
CA PHE A 25 9.14 1.67 -12.06
C PHE A 25 9.94 0.46 -12.55
N TRP A 26 9.75 -0.72 -11.94
CA TRP A 26 10.51 -1.91 -12.28
C TRP A 26 9.62 -3.06 -12.74
N GLN A 27 8.77 -3.57 -11.87
CA GLN A 27 8.05 -4.84 -12.12
C GLN A 27 7.01 -4.73 -13.23
N VAL A 28 6.14 -3.72 -13.19
CA VAL A 28 5.11 -3.53 -14.22
C VAL A 28 5.75 -3.32 -15.59
N PRO A 29 6.73 -2.41 -15.79
CA PRO A 29 7.40 -2.26 -17.08
C PRO A 29 8.05 -3.55 -17.60
N GLU A 30 8.69 -4.32 -16.73
CA GLU A 30 9.34 -5.59 -17.10
C GLU A 30 8.33 -6.67 -17.52
N LEU A 31 7.21 -6.79 -16.79
CA LEU A 31 6.14 -7.73 -17.11
C LEU A 31 5.43 -7.35 -18.42
N LEU A 32 5.23 -6.06 -18.64
CA LEU A 32 4.61 -5.53 -19.86
C LEU A 32 5.54 -5.64 -21.08
N SER A 33 6.85 -5.47 -20.91
CA SER A 33 7.82 -5.60 -22.01
C SER A 33 8.01 -7.05 -22.45
N THR A 34 7.88 -8.00 -21.53
CA THR A 34 7.87 -9.44 -21.85
C THR A 34 6.67 -9.83 -22.70
N GLY A 35 5.50 -9.22 -22.46
CA GLY A 35 4.35 -9.26 -23.38
C GLY A 35 3.68 -10.62 -23.58
N THR A 36 3.97 -11.61 -22.75
CA THR A 36 3.31 -12.94 -22.80
C THR A 36 1.98 -12.90 -22.07
N GLU A 37 1.05 -13.80 -22.41
CA GLU A 37 -0.24 -13.91 -21.70
C GLU A 37 -0.07 -14.06 -20.19
N GLN A 38 0.88 -14.90 -19.77
CA GLN A 38 1.19 -15.13 -18.36
C GLN A 38 1.69 -13.86 -17.66
N THR A 39 2.58 -13.09 -18.30
CA THR A 39 3.12 -11.85 -17.69
C THR A 39 2.08 -10.73 -17.66
N LEU A 40 1.18 -10.68 -18.64
CA LEU A 40 0.05 -9.74 -18.63
C LEU A 40 -0.94 -10.06 -17.49
N VAL A 41 -1.27 -11.33 -17.29
CA VAL A 41 -2.11 -11.76 -16.15
C VAL A 41 -1.43 -11.45 -14.82
N ALA A 42 -0.12 -11.68 -14.71
CA ALA A 42 0.65 -11.35 -13.51
C ALA A 42 0.68 -9.83 -13.23
N ALA A 43 0.88 -9.01 -14.26
CA ALA A 43 0.85 -7.55 -14.15
C ALA A 43 -0.53 -7.05 -13.71
N PHE A 44 -1.60 -7.62 -14.26
CA PHE A 44 -2.97 -7.32 -13.86
C PHE A 44 -3.22 -7.70 -12.40
N ALA A 45 -2.95 -8.96 -12.03
CA ALA A 45 -3.17 -9.46 -10.67
C ALA A 45 -2.37 -8.67 -9.62
N GLY A 46 -1.11 -8.36 -9.92
CA GLY A 46 -0.28 -7.55 -9.01
C GLY A 46 -0.76 -6.10 -8.91
N THR A 47 -1.29 -5.51 -9.98
CA THR A 47 -1.91 -4.17 -9.93
C THR A 47 -3.19 -4.19 -9.08
N VAL A 48 -4.02 -5.23 -9.21
CA VAL A 48 -5.20 -5.43 -8.35
C VAL A 48 -4.78 -5.58 -6.88
N ALA A 49 -3.76 -6.38 -6.60
CA ALA A 49 -3.22 -6.55 -5.26
C ALA A 49 -2.73 -5.21 -4.68
N TRP A 50 -2.00 -4.41 -5.47
CA TRP A 50 -1.55 -3.08 -5.08
C TRP A 50 -2.72 -2.13 -4.78
N MET A 51 -3.80 -2.15 -5.59
CA MET A 51 -5.00 -1.35 -5.32
C MET A 51 -5.68 -1.73 -4.00
N LEU A 52 -5.81 -3.03 -3.73
CA LEU A 52 -6.38 -3.52 -2.46
C LEU A 52 -5.52 -3.13 -1.26
N LEU A 53 -4.20 -3.22 -1.39
CA LEU A 53 -3.25 -2.80 -0.37
C LEU A 53 -3.38 -1.30 -0.07
N THR A 54 -3.45 -0.49 -1.13
CA THR A 54 -3.65 0.97 -1.06
C THR A 54 -4.96 1.31 -0.33
N PHE A 55 -6.05 0.64 -0.71
CA PHE A 55 -7.35 0.85 -0.07
C PHE A 55 -7.30 0.52 1.42
N GLY A 56 -6.75 -0.65 1.79
CA GLY A 56 -6.59 -1.05 3.18
C GLY A 56 -5.72 -0.06 3.98
N PHE A 57 -4.64 0.42 3.38
CA PHE A 57 -3.73 1.39 3.98
C PHE A 57 -4.41 2.74 4.24
N ILE A 58 -5.15 3.27 3.27
CA ILE A 58 -5.93 4.51 3.44
C ILE A 58 -6.96 4.37 4.55
N ILE A 59 -7.72 3.27 4.56
CA ILE A 59 -8.71 3.01 5.61
C ILE A 59 -8.05 2.91 6.99
N HIS A 60 -6.87 2.29 7.08
CA HIS A 60 -6.12 2.22 8.33
C HIS A 60 -5.74 3.62 8.84
N ILE A 61 -5.25 4.50 7.96
CA ILE A 61 -4.90 5.89 8.33
C ILE A 61 -6.16 6.64 8.79
N ILE A 62 -7.25 6.58 8.04
CA ILE A 62 -8.51 7.27 8.39
C ILE A 62 -9.04 6.79 9.75
N LYS A 63 -9.04 5.47 9.99
CA LYS A 63 -9.49 4.90 11.27
C LYS A 63 -8.57 5.31 12.42
N THR A 64 -7.26 5.37 12.19
CA THR A 64 -6.29 5.79 13.19
C THR A 64 -6.38 7.28 13.52
N ALA A 65 -6.70 8.11 12.52
CA ALA A 65 -6.86 9.56 12.69
C ALA A 65 -8.23 9.97 13.22
N ARG A 66 -9.25 9.10 13.13
CA ARG A 66 -10.60 9.40 13.63
C ARG A 66 -10.54 9.63 15.15
N PRO A 67 -10.99 10.79 15.64
CA PRO A 67 -11.11 11.02 17.08
C PRO A 67 -12.02 9.96 17.68
N THR A 68 -11.63 9.37 18.81
CA THR A 68 -12.50 8.46 19.56
C THR A 68 -13.73 9.24 20.02
N ALA A 69 -14.83 9.17 19.28
CA ALA A 69 -16.12 9.68 19.71
C ALA A 69 -16.64 8.79 20.84
N GLY A 70 -16.21 9.05 22.08
CA GLY A 70 -16.61 8.22 23.23
C GLY A 70 -15.81 8.41 24.53
N GLY A 71 -15.25 9.58 24.80
CA GLY A 71 -14.65 9.91 26.11
C GLY A 71 -15.48 10.88 26.95
N GLY A 72 -16.72 11.16 26.54
CA GLY A 72 -17.66 11.98 27.30
C GLY A 72 -18.68 11.09 27.97
N ARG A 73 -18.40 10.73 29.23
CA ARG A 73 -19.29 10.58 30.39
C ARG A 73 -18.53 9.86 31.50
#